data_AF-A0A9D8RYX5-F1
#
_entry.id   AF-A0A9D8RYX5-F1
#
_cell.length_a   1.000
_cell.length_b   1.000
_cell.length_c   1.000
_cell.angle_alpha   90.00
_cell.angle_beta   90.00
_cell.angle_gamma   90.00
#
_symmetry.space_group_name_H-M   'P 1'
#
loop_
_entity.id
_entity.type
_entity.pdbx_description
1 polymer ?
#
loop_
_entity_poly.entity_id
_entity_poly.type
_entity_poly.pdbx_seq_one_letter_code
_entity_poly.pdbx_strand_id
1 'polypeptide(L)'
;MSDNTLTERLVAYVEEHIGEDLSLEQIAEALNYSKYYIARTFAKETGSTIYKYVQGRRLTLAAKKLVETKEPIIEIAYEAHYNSQQAFTQAFHRLYECTPQNYRKNGIYYPKQTRLMLRTGHYASGINLRHNAKTEGFSVLLHYYNSMCERRRAA
;
A
#
# COMPACT_ATOMS: atom_id res chain seq x y z
N MET A 1 4.28 -25.06 16.96
CA MET A 1 4.32 -23.58 17.06
C MET A 1 5.14 -23.10 15.89
N SER A 2 4.51 -22.53 14.86
CA SER A 2 5.23 -22.04 13.68
C SER A 2 6.06 -20.84 14.11
N ASP A 3 7.38 -20.94 13.95
CA ASP A 3 8.29 -19.82 14.17
C ASP A 3 8.01 -18.79 13.07
N ASN A 4 7.27 -17.73 13.40
CA ASN A 4 6.95 -16.67 12.45
C ASN A 4 8.25 -15.92 12.10
N THR A 5 8.51 -15.73 10.82
CA THR A 5 9.71 -15.01 10.36
C THR A 5 9.72 -13.57 10.87
N LEU A 6 10.90 -12.95 10.97
CA LEU A 6 11.01 -11.55 11.36
C LEU A 6 10.13 -10.64 10.48
N THR A 7 10.07 -10.90 9.17
CA THR A 7 9.26 -10.12 8.25
C THR A 7 7.77 -10.32 8.45
N GLU A 8 7.31 -11.53 8.79
CA GLU A 8 5.91 -11.77 9.17
C GLU A 8 5.53 -10.97 10.42
N ARG A 9 6.42 -10.95 11.43
CA ARG A 9 6.24 -10.14 12.65
C ARG A 9 6.23 -8.64 12.34
N LEU A 10 7.12 -8.18 11.46
CA LEU A 10 7.14 -6.79 10.97
C LEU A 10 5.82 -6.41 10.27
N VAL A 11 5.35 -7.25 9.34
CA VAL A 11 4.09 -7.01 8.64
C VAL A 11 2.91 -7.01 9.61
N ALA A 12 2.85 -7.96 10.54
CA ALA A 12 1.79 -8.01 11.54
C ALA A 12 1.75 -6.74 12.39
N TYR A 13 2.90 -6.31 12.91
CA TYR A 13 3.02 -5.08 13.70
C TYR A 13 2.59 -3.85 12.90
N VAL A 14 3.04 -3.72 11.65
CA VAL A 14 2.66 -2.61 10.77
C VAL A 14 1.16 -2.59 10.50
N GLU A 15 0.53 -3.73 10.24
CA GLU A 15 -0.91 -3.78 9.95
C GLU A 15 -1.77 -3.44 11.17
N GLU A 16 -1.33 -3.82 12.37
CA GLU A 16 -1.99 -3.48 13.63
C GLU A 16 -1.92 -1.98 13.92
N HIS A 17 -0.78 -1.34 13.63
CA HIS A 17 -0.52 0.07 13.93
C HIS A 17 -0.61 0.97 12.68
N ILE A 18 -1.25 0.51 11.59
CA ILE A 18 -1.21 1.19 10.28
C ILE A 18 -1.83 2.61 10.32
N GLY A 19 -2.79 2.81 11.21
CA GLY A 19 -3.49 4.09 11.44
C GLY A 19 -2.74 5.06 12.35
N GLU A 20 -1.65 4.64 12.99
CA GLU A 20 -0.89 5.46 13.94
C GLU A 20 0.31 6.13 13.28
N ASP A 21 0.94 7.10 13.95
CA ASP A 21 2.23 7.62 13.47
C ASP A 21 3.31 6.56 13.71
N LEU A 22 3.79 5.98 12.61
CA LEU A 22 4.61 4.77 12.60
C LEU A 22 5.98 5.08 11.99
N SER A 23 6.97 5.22 12.86
CA SER A 23 8.38 5.37 12.49
C SER A 23 9.10 4.02 12.45
N LEU A 24 10.19 3.96 11.68
CA LEU A 24 11.04 2.78 11.62
C LEU A 24 11.67 2.48 13.00
N GLU A 25 11.99 3.53 13.75
CA GLU A 25 12.49 3.49 15.11
C GLU A 25 11.51 2.78 16.06
N GLN A 26 10.23 3.18 16.07
CA GLN A 26 9.20 2.54 16.90
C GLN A 26 9.03 1.05 16.57
N ILE A 27 9.02 0.68 15.28
CA ILE A 27 8.92 -0.72 14.87
C ILE A 27 10.13 -1.53 15.36
N ALA A 28 11.33 -0.94 15.25
CA ALA A 28 12.57 -1.59 15.66
C ALA A 28 12.60 -1.85 17.18
N GLU A 29 12.22 -0.84 17.96
CA GLU A 29 12.12 -0.92 19.41
C GLU A 29 11.09 -1.96 19.86
N ALA A 30 9.87 -1.92 19.30
CA ALA A 30 8.80 -2.86 19.65
C ALA A 30 9.16 -4.32 19.38
N LEU A 31 10.00 -4.59 18.39
CA LEU A 31 10.43 -5.95 18.03
C LEU A 31 11.78 -6.35 18.63
N ASN A 32 12.45 -5.47 19.39
CA ASN A 32 13.78 -5.66 19.96
C ASN A 32 14.87 -5.92 18.91
N TYR A 33 14.85 -5.17 17.80
CA TYR A 33 15.87 -5.22 16.76
C TYR A 33 16.44 -3.84 16.46
N SER A 34 17.60 -3.77 15.80
CA SER A 34 18.08 -2.51 15.25
C SER A 34 17.31 -2.13 13.99
N LYS A 35 17.09 -0.82 13.79
CA LYS A 35 16.44 -0.27 12.59
C LYS A 35 17.12 -0.71 11.29
N TYR A 36 18.45 -0.83 11.29
CA TYR A 36 19.24 -1.29 10.15
C TYR A 36 19.01 -2.76 9.84
N TYR A 37 18.82 -3.59 10.86
CA TYR A 37 18.55 -5.00 10.67
C TYR A 37 17.15 -5.21 10.08
N ILE A 38 16.12 -4.60 10.66
CA ILE A 38 14.74 -4.75 10.14
C ILE A 38 14.60 -4.18 8.73
N ALA A 39 15.23 -3.05 8.41
CA ALA A 39 15.16 -2.44 7.08
C ALA A 39 15.82 -3.32 6.03
N ARG A 40 16.99 -3.90 6.33
CA ARG A 40 17.69 -4.80 5.41
C ARG A 40 16.96 -6.12 5.24
N THR A 41 16.49 -6.73 6.32
CA THR A 41 15.75 -8.01 6.26
C THR A 41 14.46 -7.85 5.47
N PHE A 42 13.67 -6.82 5.79
CA PHE A 42 12.42 -6.55 5.07
C PHE A 42 12.67 -6.29 3.59
N ALA A 43 13.65 -5.46 3.23
CA ALA A 43 13.96 -5.18 1.82
C ALA A 43 14.48 -6.41 1.08
N LYS A 44 15.30 -7.24 1.75
CA LYS A 44 15.80 -8.49 1.18
C LYS A 44 14.68 -9.48 0.88
N GLU A 45 13.69 -9.58 1.77
CA GLU A 45 12.61 -10.57 1.65
C GLU A 45 11.43 -10.09 0.81
N THR A 46 11.13 -8.79 0.83
CA THR A 46 9.96 -8.22 0.16
C THR A 46 10.28 -7.41 -1.09
N GLY A 47 11.56 -7.17 -1.41
CA GLY A 47 11.96 -6.33 -2.53
C GLY A 47 11.56 -4.85 -2.42
N SER A 48 11.02 -4.42 -1.27
CA SER A 48 10.56 -3.05 -1.04
C SER A 48 10.97 -2.56 0.35
N THR A 49 10.96 -1.25 0.58
CA THR A 49 11.22 -0.71 1.91
C THR A 49 9.96 -0.79 2.78
N ILE A 50 10.14 -0.86 4.09
CA ILE A 50 9.02 -0.81 5.06
C ILE A 50 8.19 0.46 4.83
N TYR A 51 8.83 1.61 4.63
CA TYR A 51 8.16 2.87 4.32
C TYR A 51 7.26 2.78 3.08
N LYS A 52 7.76 2.22 1.97
CA LYS A 52 6.97 2.06 0.74
C LYS A 52 5.78 1.12 0.96
N TYR A 53 5.98 0.06 1.74
CA TYR A 53 4.91 -0.86 2.13
C TYR A 53 3.81 -0.14 2.91
N VAL A 54 4.17 0.55 4.00
CA VAL A 54 3.23 1.32 4.86
C VAL A 54 2.44 2.33 4.02
N GLN A 55 3.14 3.12 3.19
CA GLN A 55 2.50 4.12 2.32
C GLN A 55 1.52 3.49 1.32
N GLY A 56 1.90 2.39 0.67
CA GLY A 56 1.02 1.67 -0.26
C GLY A 56 -0.23 1.11 0.43
N ARG A 57 -0.08 0.59 1.66
CA ARG A 57 -1.20 0.10 2.47
C ARG A 57 -2.14 1.23 2.87
N ARG A 58 -1.62 2.36 3.37
CA ARG A 58 -2.41 3.55 3.71
C ARG A 58 -3.19 4.09 2.52
N LEU A 59 -2.56 4.22 1.35
CA LEU A 59 -3.26 4.62 0.13
C LEU A 59 -4.34 3.62 -0.30
N THR A 60 -4.14 2.33 -0.04
CA THR A 60 -5.13 1.29 -0.33
C THR A 60 -6.34 1.33 0.62
N LEU A 61 -6.13 1.66 1.89
CA LEU A 61 -7.20 1.90 2.85
C LEU A 61 -7.96 3.20 2.51
N ALA A 62 -7.23 4.27 2.15
CA ALA A 62 -7.82 5.52 1.68
C ALA A 62 -8.68 5.32 0.43
N ALA A 63 -8.23 4.50 -0.53
CA ALA A 63 -9.02 4.14 -1.71
C ALA A 63 -10.35 3.48 -1.35
N LYS A 64 -10.37 2.62 -0.32
CA LYS A 64 -11.59 2.02 0.21
C LYS A 64 -12.53 3.10 0.76
N LYS A 65 -12.03 4.00 1.62
CA LYS A 65 -12.81 5.11 2.17
C LYS A 65 -13.37 6.05 1.09
N LEU A 66 -12.58 6.35 0.05
CA LEU A 66 -13.03 7.21 -1.05
C LEU A 66 -14.28 6.68 -1.75
N VAL A 67 -14.46 5.35 -1.81
CA VAL A 67 -15.59 4.67 -2.45
C VAL A 67 -16.74 4.44 -1.48
N GLU A 68 -16.44 4.07 -0.24
CA GLU A 68 -17.45 3.66 0.74
C GLU A 68 -18.05 4.82 1.55
N THR A 69 -17.40 5.99 1.58
CA THR A 69 -17.84 7.12 2.42
C THR A 69 -17.94 8.43 1.64
N LYS A 70 -18.63 9.40 2.26
CA LYS A 70 -18.70 10.81 1.78
C LYS A 70 -17.70 11.73 2.49
N GLU A 71 -16.75 11.15 3.22
CA GLU A 71 -15.77 11.89 4.01
C GLU A 71 -14.95 12.85 3.13
N PRO A 72 -14.62 14.07 3.58
CA PRO A 72 -13.82 14.99 2.77
C PRO A 72 -12.45 14.38 2.41
N ILE A 73 -11.96 14.64 1.19
CA ILE A 73 -10.68 14.09 0.72
C ILE A 73 -9.52 14.53 1.62
N ILE A 74 -9.60 15.75 2.18
CA ILE A 74 -8.60 16.27 3.11
C ILE A 74 -8.53 15.44 4.41
N GLU A 75 -9.66 15.00 4.96
CA GLU A 75 -9.68 14.16 6.17
C GLU A 75 -9.10 12.77 5.87
N ILE A 76 -9.51 12.15 4.77
CA ILE A 76 -8.93 10.87 4.31
C ILE A 76 -7.41 11.00 4.08
N ALA A 77 -6.95 12.15 3.60
CA ALA A 77 -5.52 12.41 3.44
C ALA A 77 -4.79 12.46 4.78
N TYR A 78 -5.35 13.11 5.80
CA TYR A 78 -4.78 13.16 7.14
C TYR A 78 -4.75 11.79 7.81
N GLU A 79 -5.83 11.02 7.72
CA GLU A 79 -5.85 9.63 8.22
C GLU A 79 -4.87 8.71 7.50
N ALA A 80 -4.59 8.99 6.23
CA ALA A 80 -3.55 8.32 5.46
C ALA A 80 -2.14 8.87 5.75
N HIS A 81 -1.98 9.73 6.76
CA HIS A 81 -0.73 10.35 7.22
C HIS A 81 -0.05 11.23 6.14
N TYR A 82 -0.86 12.04 5.45
CA TYR A 82 -0.37 13.09 4.57
C TYR A 82 -0.65 14.46 5.17
N ASN A 83 0.38 15.29 5.28
CA ASN A 83 0.26 16.65 5.82
C ASN A 83 -0.51 17.63 4.91
N SER A 84 -0.90 17.21 3.70
CA SER A 84 -1.74 18.00 2.81
C SER A 84 -2.48 17.15 1.79
N GLN A 85 -3.66 17.61 1.37
CA GLN A 85 -4.43 16.98 0.28
C GLN A 85 -3.65 16.96 -1.04
N GLN A 86 -2.78 17.93 -1.30
CA GLN A 86 -1.94 17.95 -2.50
C GLN A 86 -0.94 16.78 -2.49
N ALA A 87 -0.23 16.58 -1.39
CA ALA A 87 0.73 15.49 -1.25
C ALA A 87 0.04 14.12 -1.40
N PHE A 88 -1.12 13.96 -0.75
CA PHE A 88 -1.97 12.78 -0.90
C PHE A 88 -2.40 12.56 -2.34
N THR A 89 -2.92 13.59 -3.01
CA THR A 89 -3.39 13.49 -4.40
C THR A 89 -2.27 13.04 -5.35
N GLN A 90 -1.06 13.56 -5.17
CA GLN A 90 0.10 13.16 -5.98
C GLN A 90 0.51 11.71 -5.73
N ALA A 91 0.53 11.27 -4.46
CA ALA A 91 0.85 9.89 -4.13
C ALA A 91 -0.23 8.90 -4.59
N PHE A 92 -1.50 9.27 -4.41
CA PHE A 92 -2.64 8.49 -4.87
C PHE A 92 -2.63 8.35 -6.39
N HIS A 93 -2.40 9.44 -7.13
CA HIS A 93 -2.28 9.39 -8.60
C HIS A 93 -1.10 8.53 -9.06
N ARG A 94 0.02 8.51 -8.36
CA ARG A 94 1.14 7.61 -8.71
C ARG A 94 0.77 6.12 -8.56
N LEU A 95 -0.14 5.77 -7.65
CA LEU A 95 -0.52 4.39 -7.39
C LEU A 95 -1.75 3.93 -8.19
N TYR A 96 -2.74 4.80 -8.31
CA TYR A 96 -4.05 4.53 -8.92
C TYR A 96 -4.22 5.15 -10.30
N GLU A 97 -3.24 5.92 -10.78
CA GLU A 97 -3.25 6.56 -12.10
C GLU A 97 -4.43 7.53 -12.31
N CYS A 98 -5.06 7.99 -11.23
CA CYS A 98 -6.05 9.05 -11.22
C CYS A 98 -6.13 9.80 -9.89
N THR A 99 -6.86 10.91 -9.90
CA THR A 99 -7.07 11.73 -8.69
C THR A 99 -8.05 11.04 -7.74
N PRO A 100 -7.96 11.30 -6.42
CA PRO A 100 -8.90 10.79 -5.43
C PRO A 100 -10.37 11.10 -5.75
N GLN A 101 -10.64 12.30 -6.29
CA GLN A 101 -11.98 12.72 -6.68
C GLN A 101 -12.53 11.92 -7.86
N ASN A 102 -11.71 11.63 -8.87
CA ASN A 102 -12.13 10.79 -10.00
C ASN A 102 -12.33 9.35 -9.54
N TYR A 103 -11.45 8.83 -8.69
CA TYR A 103 -11.58 7.51 -8.10
C TYR A 103 -12.89 7.34 -7.33
N ARG A 104 -13.24 8.32 -6.47
CA ARG A 104 -14.54 8.38 -5.77
C ARG A 104 -15.72 8.37 -6.72
N LYS A 105 -15.68 9.21 -7.77
CA LYS A 105 -16.76 9.28 -8.78
C LYS A 105 -16.96 7.96 -9.53
N ASN A 106 -15.89 7.17 -9.71
CA ASN A 106 -15.98 5.87 -10.36
C ASN A 106 -16.66 4.83 -9.46
N GLY A 107 -16.57 4.98 -8.13
CA GLY A 107 -17.31 4.16 -7.16
C GLY A 107 -16.87 2.68 -7.11
N ILE A 108 -15.72 2.34 -7.68
CA ILE A 108 -15.21 0.97 -7.74
C ILE A 108 -13.93 0.89 -6.93
N TYR A 109 -13.94 0.07 -5.88
CA TYR A 109 -12.77 -0.21 -5.07
C TYR A 109 -11.97 -1.39 -5.65
N TYR A 110 -10.67 -1.19 -5.87
CA TYR A 110 -9.72 -2.27 -6.16
C TYR A 110 -8.42 -2.07 -5.36
N PRO A 111 -7.94 -3.05 -4.60
CA PRO A 111 -6.74 -2.89 -3.79
C PRO A 111 -5.47 -2.95 -4.65
N LYS A 112 -4.61 -1.92 -4.60
CA LYS A 112 -3.30 -1.91 -5.27
C LYS A 112 -2.17 -2.53 -4.44
N GLN A 113 -2.25 -2.43 -3.10
CA GLN A 113 -1.29 -3.05 -2.20
C GLN A 113 -2.05 -3.85 -1.15
N THR A 114 -2.04 -5.18 -1.22
CA THR A 114 -2.63 -6.06 -0.19
C THR A 114 -1.66 -6.27 0.97
N ARG A 115 -2.19 -6.74 2.11
CA ARG A 115 -1.37 -7.22 3.22
C ARG A 115 -0.41 -8.28 2.68
N LEU A 116 0.88 -8.13 2.97
CA LEU A 116 1.86 -9.14 2.58
C LEU A 116 1.58 -10.42 3.37
N MET A 117 1.22 -11.49 2.66
CA MET A 117 1.20 -12.84 3.21
C MET A 117 2.44 -13.55 2.69
N LEU A 118 3.47 -13.66 3.53
CA LEU A 118 4.63 -14.46 3.21
C LEU A 118 4.24 -15.92 3.41
N ARG A 119 4.14 -16.69 2.33
CA ARG A 119 4.09 -18.15 2.43
C ARG A 119 5.53 -18.63 2.55
N THR A 120 5.90 -19.07 3.73
CA THR A 120 7.19 -19.70 4.03
C THR A 120 7.39 -20.92 3.14
N GLY A 121 8.22 -20.77 2.10
CA GLY A 121 8.59 -21.85 1.20
C GLY A 121 9.21 -21.34 -0.10
N HIS A 122 10.55 -21.37 -0.15
CA HIS A 122 11.45 -21.00 -1.25
C HIS A 122 11.88 -19.53 -1.34
N TYR A 123 13.15 -19.31 -1.00
CA TYR A 123 13.99 -18.20 -1.44
C TYR A 123 13.82 -17.96 -2.94
N ALA A 124 12.97 -17.01 -3.31
CA ALA A 124 12.93 -16.46 -4.65
C ALA A 124 14.07 -15.45 -4.80
N SER A 125 15.29 -15.97 -4.95
CA SER A 125 16.41 -15.23 -5.51
C SER A 125 15.94 -14.50 -6.78
N GLY A 126 15.99 -13.17 -6.77
CA GLY A 126 15.96 -12.37 -7.99
C GLY A 126 14.60 -12.00 -8.58
N ILE A 127 13.50 -11.99 -7.83
CA ILE A 127 12.23 -11.46 -8.38
C ILE A 127 12.16 -9.95 -8.15
N ASN A 128 12.52 -9.19 -9.19
CA ASN A 128 11.91 -7.89 -9.43
C ASN A 128 10.39 -8.03 -9.20
N LEU A 129 9.83 -7.36 -8.19
CA LEU A 129 8.39 -7.12 -8.10
C LEU A 129 7.97 -6.11 -9.19
N ARG A 130 8.29 -6.41 -10.44
CA ARG A 130 7.48 -6.02 -11.58
C ARG A 130 6.36 -7.04 -11.62
N HIS A 131 5.16 -6.61 -11.23
CA HIS A 131 3.87 -7.12 -11.67
C HIS A 131 3.82 -8.62 -12.02
N ASN A 132 3.32 -9.46 -11.10
CA ASN A 132 2.43 -10.55 -11.50
C ASN A 132 1.70 -11.17 -10.29
N ALA A 133 0.53 -10.64 -9.95
CA ALA A 133 -0.54 -11.52 -9.48
C ALA A 133 -1.23 -12.02 -10.75
N LYS A 134 -1.16 -13.33 -11.00
CA LYS A 134 -1.83 -14.00 -12.13
C LYS A 134 -3.25 -13.49 -12.25
N THR A 135 -3.49 -12.66 -13.24
CA THR A 135 -4.78 -12.02 -13.43
C THR A 135 -5.00 -11.73 -14.91
N GLU A 136 -5.20 -12.78 -15.68
CA GLU A 136 -5.65 -12.61 -17.07
C GLU A 136 -7.01 -11.88 -17.13
N GLY A 137 -7.80 -11.89 -16.03
CA GLY A 137 -8.99 -11.03 -15.86
C GLY A 137 -8.77 -9.64 -15.22
N PHE A 138 -7.80 -9.48 -14.30
CA PHE A 138 -7.54 -8.18 -13.64
C PHE A 138 -6.70 -7.27 -14.52
N SER A 139 -5.88 -7.79 -15.45
CA SER A 139 -5.15 -6.94 -16.40
C SER A 139 -6.11 -6.20 -17.34
N VAL A 140 -7.15 -6.87 -17.85
CA VAL A 140 -8.19 -6.24 -18.69
C VAL A 140 -9.03 -5.25 -17.87
N LEU A 141 -9.44 -5.62 -16.65
CA LEU A 141 -10.18 -4.72 -15.76
C LEU A 141 -9.34 -3.53 -15.32
N LEU A 142 -8.07 -3.72 -14.95
CA LEU A 142 -7.17 -2.65 -14.55
C LEU A 142 -6.87 -1.73 -15.73
N HIS A 143 -6.67 -2.27 -16.93
CA HIS A 143 -6.51 -1.43 -18.12
C HIS A 143 -7.79 -0.68 -18.46
N TYR A 144 -8.95 -1.33 -18.37
CA TYR A 144 -10.27 -0.70 -18.50
C TYR A 144 -10.50 0.41 -17.46
N TYR A 145 -10.14 0.19 -16.19
CA TYR A 145 -10.28 1.15 -15.10
C TYR A 145 -9.29 2.30 -15.21
N ASN A 146 -8.04 2.04 -15.58
CA ASN A 146 -7.05 3.06 -15.88
C ASN A 146 -7.53 3.92 -17.06
N SER A 147 -8.06 3.31 -18.13
CA SER A 147 -8.69 4.03 -19.25
C SER A 147 -9.96 4.80 -18.86
N MET A 148 -10.74 4.35 -17.87
CA MET A 148 -11.88 5.11 -17.34
C MET A 148 -11.42 6.31 -16.50
N CYS A 149 -10.32 6.16 -15.78
CA CYS A 149 -9.67 7.21 -15.01
C CYS A 149 -9.03 8.29 -15.90
N GLU A 150 -8.50 7.92 -17.08
CA GLU A 150 -7.92 8.83 -18.07
C GLU A 150 -8.95 9.58 -18.93
N ARG A 151 -10.07 8.94 -19.30
CA ARG A 151 -11.06 9.49 -20.24
C ARG A 151 -11.83 10.73 -19.76
N ARG A 152 -11.77 11.10 -18.47
CA ARG A 152 -12.45 12.30 -17.93
C ARG A 152 -11.59 13.56 -17.87
N ARG A 153 -10.39 13.58 -18.47
CA ARG A 153 -9.62 14.82 -18.70
C ARG A 153 -10.11 15.63 -19.92
N ALA A 154 -11.04 15.10 -20.71
CA ALA A 154 -11.45 15.66 -22.02
C ALA A 154 -12.92 16.10 -22.12
N ALA A 155 -13.61 16.31 -21.00
CA ALA A 155 -14.99 16.81 -20.98
C ALA A 155 -15.14 17.95 -19.97
#